data_AF-X8H8L2-F1
#
_entry.id   AF-X8H8L2-F1
#
_cell.length_a   1.000
_cell.length_b   1.000
_cell.length_c   1.000
_cell.angle_alpha   90.00
_cell.angle_beta   90.00
_cell.angle_gamma   90.00
#
_symmetry.space_group_name_H-M   'P 1'
#
loop_
_entity.id
_entity.type
_entity.pdbx_description
1 polymer ?
#
loop_
_entity_poly.entity_id
_entity_poly.type
_entity_poly.pdbx_seq_one_letter_code
_entity_poly.pdbx_strand_id
1 'polypeptide(L)'
;MPAGLQVFNKKGVQIVSLTDRLTKVSGVKRFDVIEESGSATVELSKDQHIWYYLNSYAGDNDDHLYEFGPNYNIVVEGGKISWNLKAPNNVNKPCKVALIYGVM
;
A
#
# COMPACT_ATOMS: atom_id res chain seq x y z
N MET A 1 15.95 -0.01 -1.68
CA MET A 1 15.21 1.21 -1.27
C MET A 1 14.27 1.58 -2.41
N PRO A 2 12.98 1.88 -2.18
CA PRO A 2 12.13 2.34 -3.27
C PRO A 2 12.61 3.71 -3.73
N ALA A 3 12.84 3.87 -5.03
CA ALA A 3 12.99 5.19 -5.64
C ALA A 3 11.68 5.94 -5.39
N GLY A 4 11.73 7.07 -4.69
CA GLY A 4 10.51 7.83 -4.44
C GLY A 4 9.95 8.48 -5.70
N LEU A 5 8.90 9.27 -5.54
CA LEU A 5 8.24 9.95 -6.64
C LEU A 5 9.21 10.93 -7.31
N GLN A 6 9.67 10.57 -8.50
CA GLN A 6 10.53 11.38 -9.34
C GLN A 6 9.66 12.11 -10.35
N VAL A 7 9.72 13.45 -10.36
CA VAL A 7 9.07 14.26 -11.38
C VAL A 7 10.11 14.55 -12.46
N PHE A 8 9.80 14.20 -13.70
CA PHE A 8 10.66 14.45 -14.84
C PHE A 8 10.09 15.55 -15.73
N ASN A 9 10.95 16.37 -16.31
CA ASN A 9 10.53 17.28 -17.37
C ASN A 9 10.36 16.54 -18.71
N LYS A 10 9.88 17.24 -19.74
CA LYS A 10 9.69 16.71 -21.10
C LYS A 10 10.95 16.13 -21.78
N LYS A 11 12.14 16.35 -21.21
CA LYS A 11 13.43 15.81 -21.68
C LYS A 11 13.92 14.62 -20.84
N GLY A 12 13.10 14.12 -19.91
CA GLY A 12 13.48 13.03 -19.01
C GLY A 12 14.44 13.43 -17.89
N VAL A 13 14.64 14.73 -17.64
CA VAL A 13 15.50 15.21 -16.54
C VAL A 13 14.67 15.33 -15.28
N GLN A 14 15.14 14.73 -14.18
CA GLN A 14 14.49 14.82 -12.88
C GLN A 14 14.53 16.28 -12.38
N ILE A 15 13.37 16.86 -12.09
CA ILE A 15 13.21 18.25 -11.63
C ILE A 15 12.88 18.36 -10.15
N VAL A 16 12.29 17.33 -9.54
CA VAL A 16 12.01 17.24 -8.10
C VAL A 16 12.06 15.78 -7.66
N SER A 17 12.63 15.53 -6.48
CA SER A 17 12.51 14.28 -5.72
C SER A 17 11.73 14.56 -4.45
N LEU A 18 10.51 14.01 -4.31
CA LEU A 18 9.65 14.23 -3.15
C LEU A 18 9.97 13.29 -1.97
N THR A 19 11.02 12.47 -2.09
CA THR A 19 11.22 11.29 -1.24
C THR A 19 11.69 11.61 0.18
N ASP A 20 12.22 12.82 0.41
CA ASP A 20 13.01 13.06 1.63
C ASP A 20 12.32 13.99 2.64
N ARG A 21 11.20 14.64 2.30
CA ARG A 21 10.68 15.77 3.10
C ARG A 21 9.19 15.79 3.45
N LEU A 22 8.33 14.99 2.83
CA LEU A 22 6.87 15.07 3.04
C LEU A 22 6.17 13.73 3.23
N THR A 23 6.72 12.62 2.72
CA THR A 23 6.03 11.32 2.73
C THR A 23 7.06 10.21 2.70
N LYS A 24 7.17 9.44 3.79
CA LYS A 24 8.08 8.29 3.91
C LYS A 24 7.28 7.01 3.75
N VAL A 25 7.70 6.12 2.85
CA VAL A 25 7.19 4.74 2.79
C VAL A 25 7.79 3.95 3.95
N SER A 26 6.93 3.41 4.82
CA SER A 26 7.34 2.61 5.99
C SER A 26 7.26 1.11 5.72
N GLY A 27 6.39 0.68 4.79
CA GLY A 27 6.30 -0.72 4.42
C GLY A 27 5.44 -0.99 3.19
N VAL A 28 5.58 -2.21 2.66
CA VAL A 28 4.76 -2.75 1.58
C VAL A 28 4.39 -4.18 1.94
N LYS A 29 3.09 -4.46 2.11
CA LYS A 29 2.56 -5.82 2.23
C LYS A 29 2.01 -6.25 0.88
N ARG A 30 2.62 -7.28 0.28
CA ARG A 30 2.11 -7.92 -0.93
C ARG A 30 1.16 -9.05 -0.56
N PHE A 31 0.12 -9.19 -1.37
CA PHE A 31 -0.89 -10.23 -1.29
C PHE A 31 -0.90 -10.96 -2.63
N ASP A 32 -0.56 -12.25 -2.59
CA ASP A 32 -0.71 -13.17 -3.71
C ASP A 32 -2.01 -14.01 -3.57
N VAL A 33 -2.55 -14.04 -2.35
CA VAL A 33 -3.86 -14.60 -2.00
C VAL A 33 -4.56 -13.69 -0.98
N ILE A 34 -5.88 -13.73 -0.95
CA ILE A 34 -6.70 -13.02 0.04
C ILE A 34 -6.50 -13.65 1.43
N GLU A 35 -5.87 -12.90 2.35
CA GLU A 35 -5.70 -13.24 3.76
C GLU A 35 -6.88 -12.70 4.60
N GLU A 36 -7.25 -13.33 5.71
CA GLU A 36 -8.37 -12.86 6.56
C GLU A 36 -8.09 -11.50 7.20
N SER A 37 -6.88 -11.32 7.72
CA SER A 37 -6.47 -10.10 8.40
C SER A 37 -4.96 -9.98 8.51
N GLY A 38 -4.49 -8.79 8.87
CA GLY A 38 -3.12 -8.56 9.27
C GLY A 38 -2.93 -7.14 9.80
N SER A 39 -1.74 -6.87 10.33
CA SER A 39 -1.41 -5.53 10.80
C SER A 39 0.09 -5.26 10.79
N ALA A 40 0.43 -3.98 10.81
CA ALA A 40 1.79 -3.50 10.97
C ALA A 40 1.82 -2.29 11.91
N THR A 41 2.91 -2.16 12.65
CA THR A 41 3.20 -0.99 13.48
C THR A 41 4.16 -0.06 12.75
N VAL A 42 3.92 1.24 12.88
CA VAL A 42 4.68 2.33 12.29
C VAL A 42 4.99 3.32 13.40
N GLU A 43 6.27 3.62 13.61
CA GLU A 43 6.68 4.67 14.54
C GLU A 43 6.26 6.04 14.01
N LEU A 44 5.54 6.80 14.84
CA LEU A 44 5.08 8.15 14.53
C LEU A 44 5.81 9.17 15.40
N SER A 45 6.34 10.21 14.77
CA SER A 45 6.76 11.43 15.44
C SER A 45 5.56 12.34 15.70
N LYS A 46 5.76 13.40 16.49
CA LYS A 46 4.73 14.41 16.74
C LYS A 46 4.19 14.97 15.42
N ASP A 47 2.87 15.06 15.32
CA ASP A 47 2.12 15.60 14.18
C ASP A 47 2.21 14.76 12.88
N GLN A 48 2.72 13.53 12.93
CA GLN A 48 2.70 12.60 11.79
C GLN A 48 1.42 11.77 11.74
N HIS A 49 0.98 11.49 10.53
CA HIS A 49 -0.14 10.62 10.21
C HIS A 49 0.32 9.43 9.36
N ILE A 50 -0.31 8.28 9.55
CA ILE A 50 -0.13 7.15 8.62
C ILE A 50 -0.92 7.46 7.35
N TRP A 51 -0.25 7.37 6.21
CA TRP A 51 -0.89 7.31 4.90
C TRP A 51 -0.80 5.89 4.36
N TYR A 52 -1.75 5.51 3.48
CA TYR A 52 -1.72 4.24 2.80
C TYR A 52 -2.25 4.36 1.38
N TYR A 53 -1.82 3.44 0.51
CA TYR A 53 -2.28 3.30 -0.86
C TYR A 53 -2.42 1.82 -1.20
N LEU A 54 -3.48 1.50 -1.93
CA LEU A 54 -3.72 0.16 -2.46
C LEU A 54 -3.36 0.17 -3.92
N ASN A 55 -2.39 -0.65 -4.30
CA ASN A 55 -1.98 -0.81 -5.69
C ASN A 55 -2.21 -2.23 -6.16
N SER A 56 -2.72 -2.38 -7.37
CA SER A 56 -2.75 -3.66 -8.08
C SER A 56 -1.63 -3.65 -9.13
N TYR A 57 -1.07 -4.82 -9.46
CA TYR A 57 -0.07 -4.91 -10.52
C TYR A 57 -0.46 -5.96 -11.55
N ALA A 58 -0.24 -5.61 -12.82
CA ALA A 58 -0.55 -6.48 -13.96
C ALA A 58 0.47 -7.62 -14.08
N GLY A 59 0.04 -8.76 -14.63
CA GLY A 59 0.90 -9.86 -15.01
C GLY A 59 0.38 -10.63 -16.23
N ASP A 60 1.15 -11.60 -16.71
CA ASP A 60 0.89 -12.28 -17.99
C ASP A 60 -0.46 -13.02 -18.08
N ASN A 61 -1.11 -13.31 -16.94
CA ASN A 61 -2.45 -13.88 -16.84
C ASN A 61 -3.25 -13.13 -15.76
N ASP A 62 -4.08 -12.17 -16.15
CA ASP A 62 -4.86 -11.30 -15.26
C ASP A 62 -6.37 -11.55 -15.30
N ASP A 63 -6.80 -12.63 -15.96
CA ASP A 63 -8.19 -12.80 -16.40
C ASP A 63 -9.23 -12.83 -15.26
N HIS A 64 -8.84 -13.20 -14.02
CA HIS A 64 -9.77 -13.33 -12.88
C HIS A 64 -9.12 -12.99 -11.52
N LEU A 65 -8.65 -11.75 -11.35
CA LEU A 65 -8.12 -11.28 -10.06
C LEU A 65 -9.18 -10.55 -9.23
N TYR A 66 -9.23 -10.84 -7.93
CA TYR A 66 -10.10 -10.12 -7.01
C TYR A 66 -9.50 -8.76 -6.62
N GLU A 67 -10.29 -7.69 -6.74
CA GLU A 67 -9.88 -6.34 -6.36
C GLU A 67 -9.80 -6.17 -4.83
N PHE A 68 -8.81 -5.43 -4.32
CA PHE A 68 -8.64 -5.27 -2.87
C PHE A 68 -9.57 -4.25 -2.21
N GLY A 69 -9.79 -3.11 -2.88
CA GLY A 69 -10.62 -2.00 -2.38
C GLY A 69 -12.02 -2.41 -1.89
N PRO A 70 -12.76 -3.24 -2.65
CA PRO A 70 -14.06 -3.72 -2.18
C PRO A 70 -13.96 -4.79 -1.07
N ASN A 71 -12.81 -5.46 -0.90
CA ASN A 71 -12.69 -6.62 -0.02
C ASN A 71 -12.20 -6.30 1.41
N TYR A 72 -11.41 -5.25 1.64
CA TYR A 72 -10.84 -4.99 2.97
C TYR A 72 -11.34 -3.70 3.64
N ASN A 73 -11.45 -3.74 4.97
CA ASN A 73 -11.52 -2.59 5.86
C ASN A 73 -10.11 -2.26 6.34
N ILE A 74 -9.63 -1.05 6.04
CA ILE A 74 -8.37 -0.54 6.56
C ILE A 74 -8.65 0.31 7.80
N VAL A 75 -8.00 -0.02 8.92
CA VAL A 75 -8.11 0.69 10.19
C VAL A 75 -6.74 1.24 10.56
N VAL A 76 -6.68 2.53 10.89
CA VAL A 76 -5.47 3.22 11.32
C VAL A 76 -5.71 3.79 12.71
N GLU A 77 -5.01 3.25 13.70
CA GLU A 77 -5.17 3.62 15.11
C GLU A 77 -3.80 3.62 15.80
N GLY A 78 -3.39 4.73 16.39
CA GLY A 78 -2.23 4.79 17.30
C GLY A 78 -0.94 4.18 16.76
N GLY A 79 -0.49 4.61 15.57
CA GLY A 79 0.74 4.07 14.96
C GLY A 79 0.57 2.66 14.36
N LYS A 80 -0.62 2.07 14.42
CA LYS A 80 -0.91 0.76 13.81
C LYS A 80 -1.79 0.93 12.58
N ILE A 81 -1.44 0.23 11.51
CA ILE A 81 -2.31 -0.02 10.36
C ILE A 81 -2.73 -1.48 10.38
N SER A 82 -4.02 -1.74 10.23
CA SER A 82 -4.60 -3.09 10.17
C SER A 82 -5.52 -3.22 8.96
N TRP A 83 -5.57 -4.40 8.37
CA TRP A 83 -6.48 -4.75 7.29
C TRP A 83 -7.30 -5.96 7.70
N ASN A 84 -8.62 -5.87 7.54
CA ASN A 84 -9.56 -6.94 7.87
C ASN A 84 -10.48 -7.20 6.68
N LEU A 85 -10.62 -8.46 6.29
CA LEU A 85 -11.49 -8.85 5.18
C LEU A 85 -12.96 -8.59 5.55
N LYS A 86 -13.69 -7.86 4.69
CA LYS A 86 -15.12 -7.54 4.85
C LYS A 86 -16.00 -8.77 4.73
N ALA A 87 -15.64 -9.68 3.82
CA ALA A 87 -16.42 -10.87 3.51
C ALA A 87 -15.50 -12.11 3.50
N PRO A 88 -15.62 -13.03 4.48
CA PRO A 88 -14.71 -14.17 4.63
C PRO A 88 -14.84 -15.23 3.53
N ASN A 89 -15.84 -15.12 2.64
CA ASN A 89 -16.05 -16.06 1.53
C ASN A 89 -14.99 -15.96 0.41
N ASN A 90 -14.06 -15.01 0.50
CA ASN A 90 -13.00 -14.81 -0.50
C ASN A 90 -11.60 -15.21 -0.02
N VAL A 91 -11.46 -15.75 1.20
CA VAL A 91 -10.17 -16.21 1.74
C VAL A 91 -9.52 -17.23 0.81
N ASN A 92 -8.19 -17.16 0.67
CA ASN A 92 -7.35 -17.99 -0.21
C ASN A 92 -7.58 -17.82 -1.71
N LYS A 93 -8.47 -16.93 -2.15
CA LYS A 93 -8.62 -16.64 -3.58
C LYS A 93 -7.40 -15.87 -4.09
N PRO A 94 -6.93 -16.14 -5.33
CA PRO A 94 -5.80 -15.40 -5.91
C PRO A 94 -6.08 -13.90 -6.02
N CYS A 95 -5.07 -13.09 -5.68
CA CYS A 95 -5.08 -11.64 -5.90
C CYS A 95 -3.65 -11.15 -6.20
N LYS A 96 -3.50 -9.96 -6.77
CA LYS A 96 -2.18 -9.33 -7.01
C LYS A 96 -2.20 -7.89 -6.53
N VAL A 97 -2.08 -7.72 -5.22
CA VAL A 97 -2.26 -6.43 -4.57
C VAL A 97 -1.07 -6.13 -3.68
N ALA A 98 -0.69 -4.86 -3.59
CA ALA A 98 0.18 -4.32 -2.57
C ALA A 98 -0.54 -3.26 -1.74
N LEU A 99 -0.59 -3.45 -0.42
CA LEU A 99 -0.84 -2.38 0.53
C LEU A 99 0.48 -1.68 0.83
N ILE A 100 0.59 -0.44 0.37
CA ILE A 100 1.73 0.44 0.62
C ILE A 100 1.32 1.37 1.76
N TYR A 101 2.16 1.53 2.78
CA TYR A 101 1.86 2.41 3.91
C TYR A 101 3.11 3.14 4.39
N GLY A 102 2.89 4.28 5.02
CA GLY A 102 3.97 5.18 5.40
C GLY A 102 3.54 6.28 6.35
N VAL A 103 4.44 7.24 6.59
CA VAL A 103 4.18 8.42 7.43
C VAL A 103 4.26 9.70 6.61
N MET A 104 3.38 10.66 6.92
CA MET A 104 3.36 12.02 6.39
C MET A 104 3.11 13.02 7.50
#